data_AF-A0A101HPK9-F1
#
_entry.id   AF-A0A101HPK9-F1
#
_cell.length_a   1.000
_cell.length_b   1.000
_cell.length_c   1.000
_cell.angle_alpha   90.00
_cell.angle_beta   90.00
_cell.angle_gamma   90.00
#
_symmetry.space_group_name_H-M   'P 1'
#
loop_
_entity.id
_entity.type
_entity.pdbx_description
1 polymer ?
#
loop_
_entity_poly.entity_id
_entity_poly.type
_entity_poly.pdbx_seq_one_letter_code
_entity_poly.pdbx_strand_id
1 'polypeptide(L)'
;MKLTKVFSESELSLEVVILMIAGLILLITGMLLFPVATGGLPYYENGLYGLLLVMFSLQIISMGKTPFGDLKRSKLVVAAGIILGGIGTITCFIPDAFNDIPRLLLFLFFGPGGALLLLQMILSKDKLRAWSEYGGIFRHLIAGCTVAYVSSILISILLWNQSLLSVQMTAILVLIYGAAIVYLSFVLRKIYSTYPQEQKRKDKEVELPMDRAMILFTSVFMIILGVLLIPVNLGLLPFSGSAQLGLLMMIFAIQMIASGSTPIGVFPRSLPVILIGFLFASLGTVSCIIPEILVYPLTLLVGVLNILGGAISIGKFLGRQASGTGGEGSKIPGILVKLTVAQLTLNVLAITFGLSMLISHLLPGLVIGVVLAANGAVLLYLLHVLFVIDRIQKEVELGKSI
;
A
#
# COMPACT_ATOMS: atom_id res chain seq x y z
N MET A 1 -21.91 3.74 22.21
CA MET A 1 -21.13 2.75 21.45
C MET A 1 -19.64 3.03 21.72
N LYS A 2 -18.95 2.20 22.53
CA LYS A 2 -17.57 2.48 22.98
C LYS A 2 -16.61 2.44 21.79
N LEU A 3 -15.89 3.54 21.49
CA LEU A 3 -14.87 3.62 20.43
C LEU A 3 -13.83 2.47 20.52
N THR A 4 -13.56 1.97 21.72
CA THR A 4 -12.66 0.83 21.96
C THR A 4 -13.16 -0.49 21.36
N LYS A 5 -14.47 -0.71 21.24
CA LYS A 5 -15.02 -1.91 20.57
C LYS A 5 -15.04 -1.75 19.04
N VAL A 6 -15.02 -0.50 18.54
CA VAL A 6 -14.86 -0.20 17.12
C VAL A 6 -13.43 -0.51 16.65
N PHE A 7 -12.45 -0.82 17.50
CA PHE A 7 -11.09 -1.15 17.05
C PHE A 7 -10.48 -2.35 17.80
N SER A 8 -11.31 -3.28 18.32
CA SER A 8 -10.76 -4.43 19.03
C SER A 8 -9.89 -5.30 18.11
N GLU A 9 -8.74 -5.65 18.69
CA GLU A 9 -7.57 -6.30 18.13
C GLU A 9 -7.91 -7.68 17.56
N SER A 10 -7.56 -7.92 16.28
CA SER A 10 -7.25 -9.22 15.62
C SER A 10 -7.87 -9.49 14.23
N GLU A 11 -8.89 -8.77 13.76
CA GLU A 11 -9.61 -9.16 12.51
C GLU A 11 -9.83 -8.05 11.48
N LEU A 12 -8.92 -7.08 11.36
CA LEU A 12 -8.92 -6.22 10.16
C LEU A 12 -8.35 -7.01 8.98
N SER A 13 -9.24 -7.52 8.13
CA SER A 13 -8.84 -8.13 6.87
C SER A 13 -8.14 -7.10 5.98
N LEU A 14 -7.16 -7.56 5.21
CA LEU A 14 -6.40 -6.70 4.31
C LEU A 14 -7.30 -5.89 3.37
N GLU A 15 -8.36 -6.54 2.89
CA GLU A 15 -9.38 -5.91 2.06
C GLU A 15 -9.95 -4.67 2.74
N VAL A 16 -10.38 -4.80 4.00
CA VAL A 16 -10.96 -3.70 4.76
C VAL A 16 -9.94 -2.58 4.98
N VAL A 17 -8.66 -2.90 5.23
CA VAL A 17 -7.60 -1.90 5.39
C VAL A 17 -7.37 -1.12 4.10
N ILE A 18 -7.21 -1.83 2.98
CA ILE A 18 -6.98 -1.19 1.67
C ILE A 18 -8.18 -0.34 1.26
N LEU A 19 -9.43 -0.80 1.50
CA LEU A 19 -10.62 0.01 1.26
C LEU A 19 -10.65 1.26 2.14
N MET A 20 -10.34 1.15 3.45
CA MET A 20 -10.29 2.32 4.33
C MET A 20 -9.28 3.36 3.85
N ILE A 21 -8.09 2.91 3.44
CA ILE A 21 -7.03 3.80 2.92
C ILE A 21 -7.43 4.40 1.57
N ALA A 22 -8.01 3.63 0.66
CA ALA A 22 -8.52 4.15 -0.62
C ALA A 22 -9.64 5.18 -0.42
N GLY A 23 -10.57 4.92 0.49
CA GLY A 23 -11.61 5.87 0.87
C GLY A 23 -11.04 7.13 1.51
N LEU A 24 -10.02 7.01 2.37
CA LEU A 24 -9.31 8.15 2.94
C LEU A 24 -8.61 9.00 1.87
N ILE A 25 -7.94 8.37 0.90
CA ILE A 25 -7.32 9.07 -0.24
C ILE A 25 -8.37 9.95 -0.92
N LEU A 26 -9.50 9.36 -1.31
CA LEU A 26 -10.57 10.07 -2.01
C LEU A 26 -11.19 11.18 -1.15
N LEU A 27 -11.43 10.94 0.14
CA LEU A 27 -11.96 11.96 1.04
C LEU A 27 -11.02 13.15 1.15
N ILE A 28 -9.71 12.91 1.32
CA ILE A 28 -8.71 13.97 1.36
C ILE A 28 -8.65 14.70 0.02
N THR A 29 -8.61 13.99 -1.11
CA THR A 29 -8.66 14.59 -2.44
C THR A 29 -9.88 15.50 -2.58
N GLY A 30 -11.07 15.01 -2.26
CA GLY A 30 -12.30 15.78 -2.34
C GLY A 30 -12.28 17.03 -1.45
N MET A 31 -11.70 16.95 -0.25
CA MET A 31 -11.54 18.12 0.63
C MET A 31 -10.53 19.13 0.06
N LEU A 32 -9.40 18.67 -0.49
CA LEU A 32 -8.35 19.54 -1.03
C LEU A 32 -8.75 20.19 -2.35
N LEU A 33 -9.67 19.61 -3.11
CA LEU A 33 -10.16 20.19 -4.36
C LEU A 33 -10.90 21.53 -4.16
N PHE A 34 -11.47 21.80 -2.99
CA PHE A 34 -12.11 23.10 -2.72
C PHE A 34 -11.14 24.29 -2.70
N PRO A 35 -10.05 24.28 -1.90
CA PRO A 35 -9.05 25.34 -1.96
C PRO A 35 -8.26 25.37 -3.27
N VAL A 36 -8.13 24.23 -3.96
CA VAL A 36 -7.57 24.19 -5.34
C VAL A 36 -8.49 24.93 -6.31
N ALA A 37 -9.80 24.76 -6.21
CA ALA A 37 -10.78 25.43 -7.09
C ALA A 37 -10.72 26.96 -6.97
N THR A 38 -10.33 27.49 -5.81
CA THR A 38 -10.15 28.94 -5.59
C THR A 38 -8.73 29.42 -5.91
N GLY A 39 -7.85 28.55 -6.44
CA GLY A 39 -6.45 28.86 -6.72
C GLY A 39 -5.56 29.00 -5.47
N GLY A 40 -6.05 28.58 -4.30
CA GLY A 40 -5.34 28.73 -3.02
C GLY A 40 -4.26 27.67 -2.77
N LEU A 41 -4.33 26.52 -3.45
CA LEU A 41 -3.34 25.44 -3.36
C LEU A 41 -2.94 24.92 -4.75
N PRO A 42 -1.66 24.53 -4.94
CA PRO A 42 -1.25 23.82 -6.15
C PRO A 42 -1.82 22.41 -6.18
N TYR A 43 -2.09 21.88 -7.38
CA TYR A 43 -2.64 20.54 -7.56
C TYR A 43 -1.75 19.72 -8.48
N TYR A 44 -1.25 18.59 -7.98
CA TYR A 44 -0.43 17.65 -8.73
C TYR A 44 -1.24 16.41 -9.12
N GLU A 45 -1.79 16.45 -10.34
CA GLU A 45 -2.70 15.43 -10.87
C GLU A 45 -2.02 14.05 -11.04
N ASN A 46 -0.80 14.02 -11.58
CA ASN A 46 -0.04 12.78 -11.76
C ASN A 46 0.24 12.06 -10.43
N GLY A 47 0.40 12.81 -9.33
CA GLY A 47 0.55 12.24 -7.99
C GLY A 47 -0.71 11.52 -7.49
N LEU A 48 -1.90 12.07 -7.74
CA LEU A 48 -3.17 11.39 -7.44
C LEU A 48 -3.33 10.13 -8.29
N TYR A 49 -3.09 10.24 -9.60
CA TYR A 49 -3.27 9.11 -10.50
C TYR A 49 -2.31 7.96 -10.20
N GLY A 50 -1.03 8.28 -10.00
CA GLY A 50 -0.03 7.31 -9.60
C GLY A 50 -0.38 6.63 -8.27
N LEU A 51 -0.86 7.39 -7.30
CA LEU A 51 -1.28 6.86 -5.99
C LEU A 51 -2.46 5.87 -6.14
N LEU A 52 -3.48 6.21 -6.91
CA LEU A 52 -4.62 5.32 -7.16
C LEU A 52 -4.19 4.04 -7.90
N LEU A 53 -3.32 4.14 -8.90
CA LEU A 53 -2.77 2.98 -9.60
C LEU A 53 -1.95 2.07 -8.68
N VAL A 54 -1.17 2.65 -7.76
CA VAL A 54 -0.47 1.89 -6.72
C VAL A 54 -1.46 1.17 -5.80
N MET A 55 -2.56 1.82 -5.39
CA MET A 55 -3.58 1.18 -4.57
C MET A 55 -4.23 0.00 -5.30
N PHE A 56 -4.54 0.12 -6.60
CA PHE A 56 -5.03 -1.00 -7.40
C PHE A 56 -3.98 -2.12 -7.54
N SER A 57 -2.72 -1.76 -7.77
CA SER A 57 -1.60 -2.71 -7.81
C SER A 57 -1.52 -3.52 -6.52
N LEU A 58 -1.63 -2.88 -5.36
CA LEU A 58 -1.62 -3.57 -4.07
C LEU A 58 -2.80 -4.52 -3.90
N GLN A 59 -3.99 -4.17 -4.39
CA GLN A 59 -5.16 -5.07 -4.38
C GLN A 59 -4.93 -6.31 -5.25
N ILE A 60 -4.38 -6.12 -6.45
CA ILE A 60 -4.07 -7.19 -7.40
C ILE A 60 -2.97 -8.09 -6.83
N ILE A 61 -1.86 -7.49 -6.40
CA ILE A 61 -0.70 -8.23 -5.88
C ILE A 61 -1.10 -8.98 -4.62
N SER A 62 -1.82 -8.38 -3.67
CA SER A 62 -2.02 -8.96 -2.33
C SER A 62 -3.25 -9.84 -2.22
N MET A 63 -4.33 -9.53 -2.96
CA MET A 63 -5.61 -10.23 -2.84
C MET A 63 -6.06 -10.92 -4.13
N GLY A 64 -5.36 -10.73 -5.27
CA GLY A 64 -5.81 -11.22 -6.57
C GLY A 64 -7.08 -10.52 -7.08
N LYS A 65 -7.51 -9.45 -6.41
CA LYS A 65 -8.69 -8.67 -6.79
C LYS A 65 -8.34 -7.71 -7.90
N THR A 66 -9.03 -7.83 -9.02
CA THR A 66 -8.88 -6.92 -10.16
C THR A 66 -10.07 -5.97 -10.22
N PRO A 67 -9.92 -4.80 -10.86
CA PRO A 67 -11.04 -3.87 -11.06
C PRO A 67 -12.20 -4.49 -11.88
N PHE A 68 -11.97 -5.61 -12.57
CA PHE A 68 -12.97 -6.32 -13.37
C PHE A 68 -13.62 -7.51 -12.63
N GLY A 69 -13.19 -7.81 -11.41
CA GLY A 69 -13.67 -8.92 -10.60
C GLY A 69 -12.55 -9.69 -9.88
N ASP A 70 -12.95 -10.74 -9.16
CA ASP A 70 -12.04 -11.60 -8.41
C ASP A 70 -11.40 -12.63 -9.36
N LEU A 71 -10.07 -12.60 -9.48
CA LEU A 71 -9.30 -13.63 -10.19
C LEU A 71 -8.53 -14.48 -9.18
N LYS A 72 -8.34 -15.77 -9.51
CA LYS A 72 -7.40 -16.60 -8.76
C LYS A 72 -6.00 -16.00 -8.91
N ARG A 73 -5.34 -15.80 -7.78
CA ARG A 73 -4.00 -15.21 -7.72
C ARG A 73 -3.02 -16.15 -8.43
N SER A 74 -2.60 -15.79 -9.63
CA SER A 74 -1.61 -16.53 -10.42
C SER A 74 -0.33 -15.70 -10.58
N LYS A 75 0.76 -16.34 -11.01
CA LYS A 75 2.02 -15.64 -11.31
C LYS A 75 1.81 -14.49 -12.31
N LEU A 76 0.90 -14.68 -13.28
CA LEU A 76 0.54 -13.66 -14.27
C LEU A 76 -0.22 -12.49 -13.64
N VAL A 77 -1.16 -12.75 -12.73
CA VAL A 77 -1.90 -11.70 -12.02
C VAL A 77 -0.97 -10.87 -11.14
N VAL A 78 -0.04 -11.53 -10.42
CA VAL A 78 0.98 -10.83 -9.63
C VAL A 78 1.91 -10.00 -10.51
N ALA A 79 2.37 -10.55 -11.64
CA ALA A 79 3.20 -9.80 -12.60
C ALA A 79 2.48 -8.58 -13.17
N ALA A 80 1.21 -8.71 -13.55
CA ALA A 80 0.38 -7.59 -14.00
C ALA A 80 0.24 -6.53 -12.89
N GLY A 81 0.04 -6.95 -11.64
CA GLY A 81 0.03 -6.06 -10.49
C GLY A 81 1.36 -5.32 -10.29
N ILE A 82 2.50 -5.98 -10.46
CA ILE A 82 3.83 -5.36 -10.38
C ILE A 82 4.02 -4.32 -11.48
N ILE A 83 3.67 -4.64 -12.72
CA ILE A 83 3.75 -3.70 -13.86
C ILE A 83 2.88 -2.47 -13.57
N LEU A 84 1.64 -2.68 -13.13
CA LEU A 84 0.73 -1.59 -12.78
C LEU A 84 1.28 -0.72 -11.64
N GLY A 85 1.86 -1.35 -10.62
CA GLY A 85 2.48 -0.65 -9.49
C GLY A 85 3.70 0.15 -9.92
N GLY A 86 4.48 -0.36 -10.87
CA GLY A 86 5.59 0.35 -11.47
C GLY A 86 5.14 1.57 -12.27
N ILE A 87 4.11 1.43 -13.11
CA ILE A 87 3.50 2.55 -13.84
C ILE A 87 3.00 3.61 -12.84
N GLY A 88 2.28 3.19 -11.80
CA GLY A 88 1.78 4.12 -10.77
C GLY A 88 2.90 4.84 -10.02
N THR A 89 3.96 4.13 -9.64
CA THR A 89 5.13 4.68 -8.94
C THR A 89 5.86 5.71 -9.81
N ILE A 90 6.14 5.37 -11.07
CA ILE A 90 6.80 6.28 -12.02
C ILE A 90 5.91 7.51 -12.27
N THR A 91 4.59 7.33 -12.43
CA THR A 91 3.63 8.43 -12.63
C THR A 91 3.62 9.39 -11.44
N CYS A 92 3.71 8.88 -10.21
CA CYS A 92 3.85 9.74 -9.04
C CYS A 92 5.10 10.61 -9.12
N PHE A 93 6.23 10.03 -9.53
CA PHE A 93 7.54 10.66 -9.34
C PHE A 93 7.96 11.56 -10.49
N ILE A 94 7.58 11.21 -11.71
CA ILE A 94 8.00 11.90 -12.91
C ILE A 94 6.75 12.53 -13.55
N PRO A 95 6.59 13.85 -13.43
CA PRO A 95 5.54 14.57 -14.13
C PRO A 95 5.55 14.22 -15.62
N ASP A 96 4.38 13.88 -16.15
CA ASP A 96 4.12 13.66 -17.58
C ASP A 96 4.91 12.52 -18.23
N ALA A 97 5.51 11.61 -17.43
CA ALA A 97 6.30 10.48 -17.92
C ALA A 97 5.57 9.59 -18.93
N PHE A 98 4.26 9.42 -18.75
CA PHE A 98 3.44 8.52 -19.55
C PHE A 98 2.26 9.21 -20.24
N ASN A 99 2.26 10.55 -20.32
CA ASN A 99 1.15 11.33 -20.87
C ASN A 99 -0.21 10.85 -20.30
N ASP A 100 -1.17 10.51 -21.17
CA ASP A 100 -2.52 10.07 -20.80
C ASP A 100 -2.64 8.60 -20.36
N ILE A 101 -1.57 7.78 -20.38
CA ILE A 101 -1.67 6.35 -20.03
C ILE A 101 -2.25 6.14 -18.62
N PRO A 102 -1.79 6.83 -17.56
CA PRO A 102 -2.33 6.63 -16.21
C PRO A 102 -3.82 6.97 -16.14
N ARG A 103 -4.22 8.04 -16.82
CA ARG A 103 -5.59 8.50 -16.94
C ARG A 103 -6.46 7.48 -17.68
N LEU A 104 -5.97 6.92 -18.79
CA LEU A 104 -6.66 5.87 -19.55
C LEU A 104 -6.83 4.58 -18.73
N LEU A 105 -5.80 4.17 -17.98
CA LEU A 105 -5.88 3.01 -17.08
C LEU A 105 -6.92 3.22 -15.99
N LEU A 106 -6.94 4.39 -15.35
CA LEU A 106 -7.94 4.73 -14.33
C LEU A 106 -9.34 4.83 -14.92
N PHE A 107 -9.49 5.38 -16.13
CA PHE A 107 -10.75 5.35 -16.88
C PHE A 107 -11.24 3.90 -17.06
N LEU A 108 -10.38 2.99 -17.53
CA LEU A 108 -10.74 1.59 -17.72
C LEU A 108 -11.11 0.89 -16.39
N PHE A 109 -10.42 1.22 -15.31
CA PHE A 109 -10.65 0.59 -14.00
C PHE A 109 -11.92 1.12 -13.33
N PHE A 110 -12.16 2.42 -13.36
CA PHE A 110 -13.34 3.00 -12.72
C PHE A 110 -14.61 2.88 -13.58
N GLY A 111 -14.49 3.01 -14.91
CA GLY A 111 -15.62 2.94 -15.83
C GLY A 111 -16.05 1.50 -16.11
N PRO A 112 -15.45 0.81 -17.09
CA PRO A 112 -15.73 -0.60 -17.37
C PRO A 112 -15.64 -1.52 -16.16
N GLY A 113 -14.63 -1.34 -15.30
CA GLY A 113 -14.51 -2.12 -14.06
C GLY A 113 -15.70 -1.91 -13.10
N GLY A 114 -16.05 -0.65 -12.82
CA GLY A 114 -17.24 -0.32 -12.01
C GLY A 114 -18.54 -0.84 -12.61
N ALA A 115 -18.72 -0.72 -13.93
CA ALA A 115 -19.89 -1.23 -14.64
C ALA A 115 -19.99 -2.76 -14.58
N LEU A 116 -18.87 -3.47 -14.76
CA LEU A 116 -18.83 -4.93 -14.65
C LEU A 116 -19.14 -5.39 -13.22
N LEU A 117 -18.61 -4.73 -12.20
CA LEU A 117 -18.91 -5.05 -10.80
C LEU A 117 -20.39 -4.81 -10.47
N LEU A 118 -20.98 -3.72 -10.98
CA LEU A 118 -22.40 -3.44 -10.83
C LEU A 118 -23.27 -4.50 -11.53
N LEU A 119 -22.91 -4.85 -12.76
CA LEU A 119 -23.62 -5.86 -13.55
C LEU A 119 -23.51 -7.26 -12.92
N GLN A 120 -22.33 -7.63 -12.42
CA GLN A 120 -22.14 -8.87 -11.66
C GLN A 120 -22.97 -8.89 -10.38
N MET A 121 -23.09 -7.76 -9.68
CA MET A 121 -23.93 -7.66 -8.49
C MET A 121 -25.40 -7.93 -8.84
N ILE A 122 -25.90 -7.34 -9.91
CA ILE A 122 -27.31 -7.44 -10.34
C ILE A 122 -27.64 -8.84 -10.91
N LEU A 123 -26.77 -9.41 -11.74
CA LEU A 123 -27.04 -10.65 -12.48
C LEU A 123 -26.67 -11.92 -11.71
N SER A 124 -25.75 -11.86 -10.75
CA SER A 124 -25.35 -13.05 -9.98
C SER A 124 -26.45 -13.48 -9.02
N LYS A 125 -26.88 -14.74 -9.15
CA LYS A 125 -27.86 -15.37 -8.25
C LYS A 125 -27.37 -15.38 -6.79
N ASP A 126 -26.06 -15.46 -6.60
CA ASP A 126 -25.42 -15.57 -5.29
C ASP A 126 -25.12 -14.22 -4.62
N LYS A 127 -25.37 -13.10 -5.30
CA LYS A 127 -25.15 -11.75 -4.77
C LYS A 127 -26.45 -11.05 -4.44
N LEU A 128 -26.97 -10.17 -5.30
CA LEU A 128 -28.06 -9.25 -4.94
C LEU A 128 -29.32 -9.97 -4.47
N ARG A 129 -29.68 -11.10 -5.10
CA ARG A 129 -30.84 -11.91 -4.66
C ARG A 129 -30.61 -12.52 -3.28
N ALA A 130 -29.50 -13.24 -3.10
CA ALA A 130 -29.14 -13.82 -1.81
C ALA A 130 -28.99 -12.77 -0.69
N TRP A 131 -28.31 -11.65 -0.97
CA TRP A 131 -28.11 -10.55 -0.02
C TRP A 131 -29.43 -9.86 0.35
N SER A 132 -30.37 -9.75 -0.58
CA SER A 132 -31.70 -9.23 -0.31
C SER A 132 -32.51 -10.16 0.59
N GLU A 133 -32.39 -11.48 0.38
CA GLU A 133 -33.03 -12.51 1.21
C GLU A 133 -32.47 -12.57 2.63
N TYR A 134 -31.15 -12.45 2.80
CA TYR A 134 -30.53 -12.41 4.13
C TYR A 134 -30.94 -11.19 4.97
N GLY A 135 -31.24 -10.06 4.32
CA GLY A 135 -31.68 -8.84 5.00
C GLY A 135 -30.63 -8.23 5.95
N GLY A 136 -31.03 -7.19 6.69
CA GLY A 136 -30.18 -6.54 7.69
C GLY A 136 -28.93 -5.87 7.10
N ILE A 137 -27.74 -6.30 7.55
CA ILE A 137 -26.44 -5.72 7.17
C ILE A 137 -26.17 -5.85 5.67
N PHE A 138 -26.69 -6.91 5.03
CA PHE A 138 -26.52 -7.13 3.58
C PHE A 138 -27.26 -6.08 2.73
N ARG A 139 -28.32 -5.43 3.23
CA ARG A 139 -28.96 -4.29 2.53
C ARG A 139 -28.04 -3.07 2.50
N HIS A 140 -27.31 -2.83 3.59
CA HIS A 140 -26.29 -1.79 3.63
C HIS A 140 -25.11 -2.09 2.70
N LEU A 141 -24.78 -3.37 2.52
CA LEU A 141 -23.78 -3.81 1.54
C LEU A 141 -24.23 -3.50 0.11
N ILE A 142 -25.48 -3.85 -0.26
CA ILE A 142 -26.05 -3.54 -1.59
C ILE A 142 -26.03 -2.03 -1.83
N ALA A 143 -26.51 -1.24 -0.88
CA ALA A 143 -26.57 0.22 -1.01
C ALA A 143 -25.16 0.82 -1.17
N GLY A 144 -24.21 0.44 -0.31
CA GLY A 144 -22.83 0.92 -0.37
C GLY A 144 -22.14 0.56 -1.69
N CYS A 145 -22.27 -0.70 -2.14
CA CYS A 145 -21.73 -1.13 -3.43
C CYS A 145 -22.35 -0.37 -4.60
N THR A 146 -23.67 -0.17 -4.59
CA THR A 146 -24.36 0.56 -5.67
C THR A 146 -23.86 1.99 -5.76
N VAL A 147 -23.79 2.71 -4.65
CA VAL A 147 -23.29 4.10 -4.63
C VAL A 147 -21.83 4.15 -5.06
N ALA A 148 -20.98 3.23 -4.58
CA ALA A 148 -19.58 3.16 -4.97
C ALA A 148 -19.40 2.90 -6.47
N TYR A 149 -20.09 1.91 -7.04
CA TYR A 149 -19.96 1.57 -8.46
C TYR A 149 -20.52 2.64 -9.38
N VAL A 150 -21.66 3.25 -9.04
CA VAL A 150 -22.22 4.37 -9.81
C VAL A 150 -21.28 5.58 -9.75
N SER A 151 -20.78 5.94 -8.57
CA SER A 151 -19.85 7.06 -8.43
C SER A 151 -18.54 6.80 -9.18
N SER A 152 -18.04 5.56 -9.18
CA SER A 152 -16.88 5.13 -9.97
C SER A 152 -17.10 5.35 -11.47
N ILE A 153 -18.25 4.96 -12.01
CA ILE A 153 -18.59 5.18 -13.42
C ILE A 153 -18.65 6.68 -13.74
N LEU A 154 -19.26 7.49 -12.88
CA LEU A 154 -19.33 8.95 -13.05
C LEU A 154 -17.93 9.59 -13.03
N ILE A 155 -17.06 9.18 -12.10
CA ILE A 155 -15.66 9.64 -12.04
C ILE A 155 -14.93 9.26 -13.32
N SER A 156 -15.16 8.07 -13.88
CA SER A 156 -14.58 7.69 -15.17
C SER A 156 -14.98 8.64 -16.30
N ILE A 157 -16.24 9.09 -16.33
CA ILE A 157 -16.69 10.06 -17.34
C ILE A 157 -15.97 11.39 -17.18
N LEU A 158 -15.73 11.85 -15.94
CA LEU A 158 -14.94 13.04 -15.65
C LEU A 158 -13.46 12.88 -16.01
N LEU A 159 -12.90 11.68 -15.77
CA LEU A 159 -11.56 11.35 -16.22
C LEU A 159 -11.48 11.44 -17.74
N TRP A 160 -12.52 11.09 -18.51
CA TRP A 160 -12.50 11.28 -19.96
C TRP A 160 -12.64 12.76 -20.36
N ASN A 161 -13.59 13.48 -19.76
CA ASN A 161 -13.83 14.88 -20.05
C ASN A 161 -13.94 15.72 -18.76
N GLN A 162 -12.83 16.38 -18.43
CA GLN A 162 -12.69 17.18 -17.21
C GLN A 162 -13.52 18.48 -17.23
N SER A 163 -13.99 18.91 -18.41
CA SER A 163 -14.79 20.14 -18.53
C SER A 163 -16.28 19.95 -18.24
N LEU A 164 -16.74 18.71 -18.01
CA LEU A 164 -18.15 18.41 -17.79
C LEU A 164 -18.71 18.96 -16.48
N LEU A 165 -17.87 19.04 -15.43
CA LEU A 165 -18.26 19.54 -14.12
C LEU A 165 -17.24 20.59 -13.65
N SER A 166 -17.72 21.57 -12.87
CA SER A 166 -16.82 22.46 -12.16
C SER A 166 -15.98 21.69 -11.14
N VAL A 167 -14.80 22.22 -10.81
CA VAL A 167 -13.88 21.59 -9.84
C VAL A 167 -14.58 21.33 -8.49
N GLN A 168 -15.46 22.23 -8.06
CA GLN A 168 -16.26 22.06 -6.84
C GLN A 168 -17.25 20.90 -6.92
N MET A 169 -17.91 20.70 -8.06
CA MET A 169 -18.82 19.57 -8.25
C MET A 169 -18.06 18.25 -8.34
N THR A 170 -16.89 18.24 -8.98
CA THR A 170 -15.96 17.11 -8.95
C THR A 170 -15.53 16.78 -7.53
N ALA A 171 -15.22 17.79 -6.71
CA ALA A 171 -14.88 17.61 -5.30
C ALA A 171 -16.00 16.90 -4.52
N ILE A 172 -17.25 17.34 -4.70
CA ILE A 172 -18.43 16.73 -4.06
C ILE A 172 -18.60 15.26 -4.51
N LEU A 173 -18.47 14.97 -5.81
CA LEU A 173 -18.59 13.60 -6.31
C LEU A 173 -17.49 12.69 -5.74
N VAL A 174 -16.25 13.17 -5.68
CA VAL A 174 -15.13 12.44 -5.11
C VAL A 174 -15.32 12.21 -3.61
N LEU A 175 -15.90 13.17 -2.87
CA LEU A 175 -16.27 13.00 -1.47
C LEU A 175 -17.36 11.94 -1.27
N ILE A 176 -18.40 11.95 -2.10
CA ILE A 176 -19.46 10.94 -2.07
C ILE A 176 -18.87 9.55 -2.32
N TYR A 177 -17.97 9.44 -3.31
CA TYR A 177 -17.32 8.18 -3.61
C TYR A 177 -16.43 7.70 -2.45
N GLY A 178 -15.58 8.58 -1.91
CA GLY A 178 -14.73 8.27 -0.76
C GLY A 178 -15.54 7.84 0.46
N ALA A 179 -16.63 8.55 0.77
CA ALA A 179 -17.54 8.21 1.86
C ALA A 179 -18.20 6.83 1.63
N ALA A 180 -18.60 6.51 0.39
CA ALA A 180 -19.16 5.21 0.05
C ALA A 180 -18.14 4.07 0.24
N ILE A 181 -16.88 4.25 -0.15
CA ILE A 181 -15.82 3.25 0.07
C ILE A 181 -15.55 3.07 1.56
N VAL A 182 -15.43 4.16 2.33
CA VAL A 182 -15.24 4.08 3.79
C VAL A 182 -16.43 3.37 4.44
N TYR A 183 -17.65 3.72 4.05
CA TYR A 183 -18.85 3.05 4.53
C TYR A 183 -18.84 1.54 4.24
N LEU A 184 -18.48 1.16 3.01
CA LEU A 184 -18.35 -0.23 2.59
C LEU A 184 -17.33 -0.99 3.43
N SER A 185 -16.21 -0.36 3.78
CA SER A 185 -15.19 -0.97 4.65
C SER A 185 -15.74 -1.32 6.05
N PHE A 186 -16.58 -0.44 6.63
CA PHE A 186 -17.22 -0.70 7.92
C PHE A 186 -18.27 -1.81 7.83
N VAL A 187 -19.07 -1.82 6.75
CA VAL A 187 -20.05 -2.88 6.51
C VAL A 187 -19.38 -4.23 6.35
N LEU A 188 -18.34 -4.32 5.50
CA LEU A 188 -17.56 -5.55 5.29
C LEU A 188 -16.93 -6.05 6.59
N ARG A 189 -16.36 -5.15 7.39
CA ARG A 189 -15.80 -5.53 8.68
C ARG A 189 -16.87 -6.10 9.62
N LYS A 190 -18.06 -5.49 9.66
CA LYS A 190 -19.16 -6.01 10.48
C LYS A 190 -19.60 -7.40 10.01
N ILE A 191 -19.65 -7.63 8.69
CA ILE A 191 -19.95 -8.94 8.11
C ILE A 191 -18.89 -9.96 8.52
N TYR A 192 -17.60 -9.64 8.36
CA TYR A 192 -16.51 -10.56 8.70
C TYR A 192 -16.46 -10.91 10.19
N SER A 193 -16.70 -9.94 11.07
CA SER A 193 -16.79 -10.17 12.52
C SER A 193 -18.02 -11.00 12.90
N THR A 194 -19.12 -10.93 12.15
CA THR A 194 -20.35 -11.69 12.42
C THR A 194 -20.30 -13.09 11.82
N TYR A 195 -19.59 -13.27 10.69
CA TYR A 195 -19.49 -14.52 9.94
C TYR A 195 -18.01 -14.91 9.70
N PRO A 196 -17.29 -15.41 10.71
CA PRO A 196 -15.86 -15.69 10.62
C PRO A 196 -15.50 -16.81 9.62
N GLN A 197 -16.47 -17.67 9.28
CA GLN A 197 -16.26 -18.77 8.33
C GLN A 197 -16.01 -18.27 6.89
N GLU A 198 -16.62 -17.15 6.50
CA GLU A 198 -16.40 -16.52 5.20
C GLU A 198 -14.98 -15.93 5.08
N GLN A 199 -14.41 -15.44 6.19
CA GLN A 199 -13.05 -14.93 6.23
C GLN A 199 -12.02 -16.07 6.18
N LYS A 200 -12.22 -17.14 6.96
CA LYS A 200 -11.32 -18.32 6.95
C LYS A 200 -11.28 -19.05 5.60
N ARG A 201 -12.39 -19.03 4.85
CA ARG A 201 -12.43 -19.61 3.50
C ARG A 201 -11.61 -18.79 2.51
N LYS A 202 -11.68 -17.46 2.59
CA LYS A 202 -10.86 -16.56 1.76
C LYS A 202 -9.37 -16.63 2.11
N ASP A 203 -8.99 -16.66 3.39
CA ASP A 203 -7.58 -16.69 3.80
C ASP A 203 -6.85 -17.98 3.37
N LYS A 204 -7.55 -19.13 3.30
CA LYS A 204 -6.99 -20.39 2.80
C LYS A 204 -6.67 -20.39 1.30
N GLU A 205 -7.27 -19.51 0.52
CA GLU A 205 -7.01 -19.36 -0.93
C GLU A 205 -5.84 -18.40 -1.24
N VAL A 206 -5.27 -17.74 -0.22
CA VAL A 206 -4.18 -16.76 -0.40
C VAL A 206 -2.82 -17.45 -0.31
N GLU A 207 -2.24 -17.84 -1.45
CA GLU A 207 -0.95 -18.56 -1.54
C GLU A 207 0.29 -17.76 -1.07
N LEU A 208 0.15 -16.45 -0.82
CA LEU A 208 1.23 -15.57 -0.36
C LEU A 208 0.79 -14.75 0.86
N PRO A 209 1.38 -15.01 2.05
CA PRO A 209 1.13 -14.24 3.26
C PRO A 209 1.30 -12.73 3.02
N MET A 210 0.45 -11.91 3.64
CA MET A 210 0.41 -10.45 3.50
C MET A 210 1.80 -9.80 3.57
N ASP A 211 2.62 -10.21 4.52
CA ASP A 211 3.97 -9.67 4.73
C ASP A 211 4.85 -9.83 3.49
N ARG A 212 4.68 -10.92 2.73
CA ARG A 212 5.42 -11.16 1.48
C ARG A 212 4.98 -10.26 0.34
N ALA A 213 3.68 -10.01 0.23
CA ALA A 213 3.13 -9.11 -0.77
C ALA A 213 3.67 -7.68 -0.54
N MET A 214 3.70 -7.23 0.71
CA MET A 214 4.25 -5.93 1.08
C MET A 214 5.77 -5.85 0.91
N ILE A 215 6.52 -6.89 1.27
CA ILE A 215 7.97 -6.94 1.00
C ILE A 215 8.22 -6.86 -0.51
N LEU A 216 7.51 -7.64 -1.31
CA LEU A 216 7.61 -7.61 -2.77
C LEU A 216 7.31 -6.21 -3.32
N PHE A 217 6.19 -5.62 -2.92
CA PHE A 217 5.81 -4.28 -3.37
C PHE A 217 6.85 -3.21 -2.98
N THR A 218 7.26 -3.20 -1.71
CA THR A 218 8.27 -2.26 -1.19
C THR A 218 9.60 -2.44 -1.91
N SER A 219 9.99 -3.69 -2.20
CA SER A 219 11.24 -3.98 -2.90
C SER A 219 11.25 -3.45 -4.34
N VAL A 220 10.16 -3.67 -5.09
CA VAL A 220 9.99 -3.14 -6.45
C VAL A 220 9.99 -1.62 -6.43
N PHE A 221 9.23 -1.02 -5.50
CA PHE A 221 9.18 0.42 -5.30
C PHE A 221 10.58 1.02 -5.07
N MET A 222 11.37 0.43 -4.15
CA MET A 222 12.72 0.92 -3.83
C MET A 222 13.69 0.77 -5.01
N ILE A 223 13.58 -0.30 -5.79
CA ILE A 223 14.38 -0.49 -7.01
C ILE A 223 14.02 0.56 -8.05
N ILE A 224 12.73 0.75 -8.34
CA ILE A 224 12.27 1.75 -9.31
C ILE A 224 12.76 3.13 -8.89
N LEU A 225 12.54 3.51 -7.64
CA LEU A 225 12.98 4.79 -7.12
C LEU A 225 14.50 4.97 -7.23
N GLY A 226 15.29 3.98 -6.81
CA GLY A 226 16.74 4.04 -6.87
C GLY A 226 17.29 4.19 -8.28
N VAL A 227 16.69 3.46 -9.25
CA VAL A 227 17.05 3.56 -10.67
C VAL A 227 16.64 4.90 -11.26
N LEU A 228 15.44 5.40 -10.96
CA LEU A 228 14.96 6.70 -11.46
C LEU A 228 15.77 7.88 -10.93
N LEU A 229 16.31 7.80 -9.71
CA LEU A 229 17.13 8.86 -9.16
C LEU A 229 18.44 9.07 -9.95
N ILE A 230 18.91 8.09 -10.72
CA ILE A 230 20.13 8.25 -11.56
C ILE A 230 19.92 9.32 -12.64
N PRO A 231 18.98 9.18 -13.60
CA PRO A 231 18.73 10.21 -14.62
C PRO A 231 18.22 11.53 -14.03
N VAL A 232 17.48 11.51 -12.91
CA VAL A 232 17.04 12.73 -12.23
C VAL A 232 18.24 13.55 -11.73
N ASN A 233 19.20 12.91 -11.06
CA ASN A 233 20.40 13.61 -10.57
C ASN A 233 21.35 14.05 -11.70
N LEU A 234 21.23 13.45 -12.89
CA LEU A 234 21.92 13.92 -14.10
C LEU A 234 21.20 15.08 -14.79
N GLY A 235 20.05 15.53 -14.25
CA GLY A 235 19.24 16.60 -14.83
C GLY A 235 18.44 16.20 -16.08
N LEU A 236 18.31 14.89 -16.35
CA LEU A 236 17.63 14.37 -17.55
C LEU A 236 16.11 14.27 -17.39
N LEU A 237 15.61 14.16 -16.16
CA LEU A 237 14.19 13.95 -15.87
C LEU A 237 13.69 14.84 -14.73
N PRO A 238 12.46 15.40 -14.83
CA PRO A 238 11.82 16.11 -13.73
C PRO A 238 11.44 15.14 -12.62
N PHE A 239 11.41 15.62 -11.37
CA PHE A 239 11.17 14.78 -10.21
C PHE A 239 10.31 15.46 -9.13
N SER A 240 9.31 14.74 -8.64
CA SER A 240 8.47 15.14 -7.52
C SER A 240 8.89 14.43 -6.23
N GLY A 241 9.77 15.08 -5.47
CA GLY A 241 10.20 14.58 -4.15
C GLY A 241 9.05 14.49 -3.13
N SER A 242 8.07 15.39 -3.26
CA SER A 242 6.83 15.37 -2.49
C SER A 242 6.06 14.05 -2.65
N ALA A 243 5.90 13.57 -3.89
CA ALA A 243 5.20 12.32 -4.16
C ALA A 243 6.02 11.08 -3.77
N GLN A 244 7.37 11.15 -3.85
CA GLN A 244 8.25 10.10 -3.32
C GLN A 244 8.00 9.87 -1.83
N LEU A 245 8.08 10.93 -1.03
CA LEU A 245 7.84 10.86 0.41
C LEU A 245 6.40 10.44 0.69
N GLY A 246 5.44 10.97 -0.08
CA GLY A 246 4.04 10.62 0.05
C GLY A 246 3.77 9.12 -0.14
N LEU A 247 4.32 8.52 -1.21
CA LEU A 247 4.13 7.11 -1.51
C LEU A 247 4.84 6.19 -0.51
N LEU A 248 6.00 6.60 0.01
CA LEU A 248 6.67 5.89 1.10
C LEU A 248 5.83 5.90 2.39
N MET A 249 5.23 7.04 2.73
CA MET A 249 4.33 7.16 3.88
C MET A 249 3.09 6.28 3.72
N MET A 250 2.58 6.14 2.49
CA MET A 250 1.49 5.21 2.18
C MET A 250 1.90 3.75 2.41
N ILE A 251 3.11 3.36 2.00
CA ILE A 251 3.63 2.01 2.26
C ILE A 251 3.71 1.75 3.76
N PHE A 252 4.28 2.67 4.53
CA PHE A 252 4.34 2.56 6.00
C PHE A 252 2.96 2.51 6.64
N ALA A 253 2.01 3.32 6.18
CA ALA A 253 0.63 3.30 6.68
C ALA A 253 -0.03 1.93 6.50
N ILE A 254 0.09 1.36 5.31
CA ILE A 254 -0.48 0.04 5.00
C ILE A 254 0.19 -1.03 5.87
N GLN A 255 1.51 -1.02 6.01
CA GLN A 255 2.22 -1.97 6.88
C GLN A 255 1.79 -1.84 8.36
N MET A 256 1.63 -0.62 8.86
CA MET A 256 1.21 -0.41 10.26
C MET A 256 -0.22 -0.89 10.51
N ILE A 257 -1.17 -0.55 9.64
CA ILE A 257 -2.58 -0.92 9.83
C ILE A 257 -2.79 -2.42 9.55
N ALA A 258 -2.15 -2.93 8.50
CA ALA A 258 -2.42 -4.27 7.98
C ALA A 258 -1.50 -5.35 8.54
N SER A 259 -0.32 -5.05 9.08
CA SER A 259 0.56 -6.04 9.73
C SER A 259 1.03 -5.65 11.12
N GLY A 260 0.91 -4.39 11.54
CA GLY A 260 1.49 -3.90 12.80
C GLY A 260 2.98 -3.62 12.70
N SER A 261 3.55 -3.78 11.50
CA SER A 261 4.94 -3.43 11.21
C SER A 261 5.06 -1.92 11.10
N THR A 262 5.78 -1.31 12.04
CA THR A 262 6.14 0.10 12.01
C THR A 262 7.58 0.25 11.50
N PRO A 263 7.99 1.44 11.03
CA PRO A 263 9.38 1.70 10.64
C PRO A 263 10.40 1.45 11.76
N ILE A 264 9.98 1.52 13.03
CA ILE A 264 10.85 1.32 14.20
C ILE A 264 10.94 -0.18 14.59
N GLY A 265 9.97 -0.99 14.15
CA GLY A 265 9.89 -2.41 14.46
C GLY A 265 8.46 -2.93 14.43
N VAL A 266 8.31 -4.23 14.69
CA VAL A 266 7.01 -4.89 14.74
C VAL A 266 6.36 -4.64 16.10
N PHE A 267 5.12 -4.14 16.08
CA PHE A 267 4.28 -3.95 17.26
C PHE A 267 2.98 -4.74 17.12
N PRO A 268 2.33 -5.14 18.23
CA PRO A 268 0.99 -5.69 18.14
C PRO A 268 0.05 -4.66 17.50
N ARG A 269 -0.90 -5.15 16.69
CA ARG A 269 -1.91 -4.32 16.01
C ARG A 269 -2.91 -3.74 17.02
N SER A 270 -2.47 -2.72 17.73
CA SER A 270 -3.26 -1.98 18.70
C SER A 270 -3.90 -0.75 18.06
N LEU A 271 -4.95 -0.22 18.69
CA LEU A 271 -5.63 1.01 18.24
C LEU A 271 -4.64 2.17 17.98
N PRO A 272 -3.65 2.47 18.86
CA PRO A 272 -2.67 3.52 18.59
C PRO A 272 -1.89 3.32 17.29
N VAL A 273 -1.44 2.10 17.01
CA VAL A 273 -0.69 1.78 15.78
C VAL A 273 -1.56 2.00 14.54
N ILE A 274 -2.84 1.61 14.60
CA ILE A 274 -3.81 1.82 13.52
C ILE A 274 -4.06 3.32 13.29
N LEU A 275 -4.26 4.10 14.35
CA LEU A 275 -4.48 5.55 14.25
C LEU A 275 -3.26 6.28 13.68
N ILE A 276 -2.06 5.91 14.13
CA ILE A 276 -0.80 6.43 13.56
C ILE A 276 -0.68 6.04 12.09
N GLY A 277 -1.08 4.83 11.73
CA GLY A 277 -1.13 4.39 10.33
C GLY A 277 -2.07 5.27 9.48
N PHE A 278 -3.26 5.62 9.97
CA PHE A 278 -4.16 6.53 9.25
C PHE A 278 -3.62 7.95 9.15
N LEU A 279 -2.89 8.41 10.17
CA LEU A 279 -2.17 9.68 10.10
C LEU A 279 -1.11 9.65 9.00
N PHE A 280 -0.33 8.57 8.90
CA PHE A 280 0.69 8.40 7.85
C PHE A 280 0.04 8.34 6.45
N ALA A 281 -1.08 7.64 6.30
CA ALA A 281 -1.83 7.62 5.04
C ALA A 281 -2.35 9.02 4.68
N SER A 282 -2.80 9.79 5.67
CA SER A 282 -3.29 11.15 5.46
C SER A 282 -2.16 12.07 4.98
N LEU A 283 -1.04 12.07 5.70
CA LEU A 283 0.16 12.84 5.32
C LEU A 283 0.69 12.40 3.95
N GLY A 284 0.71 11.09 3.69
CA GLY A 284 1.13 10.54 2.41
C GLY A 284 0.26 11.00 1.25
N THR A 285 -1.07 10.97 1.44
CA THR A 285 -2.04 11.45 0.45
C THR A 285 -1.85 12.94 0.16
N VAL A 286 -1.79 13.78 1.20
CA VAL A 286 -1.62 15.23 1.02
C VAL A 286 -0.30 15.52 0.30
N SER A 287 0.79 14.83 0.64
CA SER A 287 2.10 15.00 0.00
C SER A 287 2.14 14.56 -1.46
N CYS A 288 1.35 13.55 -1.84
CA CYS A 288 1.21 13.14 -3.24
C CYS A 288 0.37 14.12 -4.07
N ILE A 289 -0.58 14.84 -3.47
CA ILE A 289 -1.53 15.69 -4.22
C ILE A 289 -1.09 17.15 -4.23
N ILE A 290 -0.54 17.63 -3.11
CA ILE A 290 -0.16 19.03 -2.94
C ILE A 290 1.37 19.10 -2.81
N PRO A 291 2.07 19.51 -3.87
CA PRO A 291 3.53 19.52 -3.87
C PRO A 291 4.09 20.55 -2.88
N GLU A 292 5.31 20.30 -2.41
CA GLU A 292 6.18 21.18 -1.61
C GLU A 292 5.72 21.53 -0.18
N ILE A 293 4.47 21.29 0.20
CA ILE A 293 3.98 21.63 1.55
C ILE A 293 4.57 20.74 2.64
N LEU A 294 4.67 19.43 2.37
CA LEU A 294 5.02 18.42 3.37
C LEU A 294 6.46 17.89 3.22
N VAL A 295 7.24 18.40 2.28
CA VAL A 295 8.58 17.86 1.97
C VAL A 295 9.48 17.89 3.19
N TYR A 296 9.63 19.07 3.83
CA TYR A 296 10.48 19.22 5.01
C TYR A 296 10.05 18.33 6.18
N PRO A 297 8.78 18.39 6.68
CA PRO A 297 8.38 17.57 7.82
C PRO A 297 8.44 16.07 7.51
N LEU A 298 8.11 15.64 6.29
CA LEU A 298 8.21 14.23 5.92
C LEU A 298 9.65 13.76 5.76
N THR A 299 10.55 14.60 5.25
CA THR A 299 11.98 14.26 5.16
C THR A 299 12.56 14.04 6.56
N LEU A 300 12.24 14.94 7.50
CA LEU A 300 12.64 14.80 8.90
C LEU A 300 12.07 13.50 9.51
N LEU A 301 10.76 13.28 9.35
CA LEU A 301 10.09 12.12 9.90
C LEU A 301 10.66 10.80 9.34
N VAL A 302 10.74 10.67 8.02
CA VAL A 302 11.26 9.48 7.35
C VAL A 302 12.74 9.26 7.69
N GLY A 303 13.54 10.33 7.73
CA GLY A 303 14.95 10.25 8.08
C GLY A 303 15.16 9.72 9.50
N VAL A 304 14.48 10.31 10.48
CA VAL A 304 14.53 9.87 11.88
C VAL A 304 14.03 8.44 12.06
N LEU A 305 12.91 8.07 11.42
CA LEU A 305 12.34 6.74 11.52
C LEU A 305 13.29 5.66 10.97
N ASN A 306 13.95 5.91 9.84
CA ASN A 306 14.92 4.97 9.27
C ASN A 306 16.17 4.81 10.15
N ILE A 307 16.67 5.90 10.73
CA ILE A 307 17.82 5.85 11.66
C ILE A 307 17.45 5.08 12.93
N LEU A 308 16.33 5.44 13.57
CA LEU A 308 15.89 4.79 14.81
C LEU A 308 15.57 3.31 14.59
N GLY A 309 14.83 2.98 13.52
CA GLY A 309 14.49 1.60 13.19
C GLY A 309 15.71 0.73 12.94
N GLY A 310 16.65 1.21 12.13
CA GLY A 310 17.90 0.51 11.87
C GLY A 310 18.76 0.36 13.13
N ALA A 311 18.93 1.44 13.91
CA ALA A 311 19.75 1.43 15.12
C ALA A 311 19.19 0.49 16.20
N ILE A 312 17.87 0.52 16.43
CA ILE A 312 17.21 -0.37 17.40
C ILE A 312 17.35 -1.83 16.96
N SER A 313 17.20 -2.13 15.66
CA SER A 313 17.35 -3.49 15.17
C SER A 313 18.78 -4.02 15.31
N ILE A 314 19.79 -3.18 15.07
CA ILE A 314 21.20 -3.53 15.29
C ILE A 314 21.49 -3.71 16.78
N GLY A 315 20.99 -2.82 17.64
CA GLY A 315 21.15 -2.92 19.08
C GLY A 315 20.57 -4.21 19.66
N LYS A 316 19.39 -4.63 19.20
CA LYS A 316 18.78 -5.92 19.57
C LYS A 316 19.62 -7.11 19.12
N PHE A 317 20.25 -7.03 17.95
CA PHE A 317 21.14 -8.08 17.45
C PHE A 317 22.39 -8.22 18.33
N LEU A 318 23.08 -7.11 18.61
CA LEU A 318 24.26 -7.09 19.48
C LEU A 318 23.93 -7.56 20.91
N GLY A 319 22.78 -7.12 21.45
CA GLY A 319 22.30 -7.56 22.77
C GLY A 319 22.07 -9.07 22.86
N ARG A 320 21.47 -9.69 21.83
CA ARG A 320 21.28 -11.15 21.74
C ARG A 320 22.59 -11.92 21.62
N GLN A 321 23.58 -11.36 20.93
CA GLN A 321 24.90 -11.97 20.81
C GLN A 321 25.68 -11.89 22.14
N ALA A 322 25.58 -10.76 22.85
CA ALA A 322 26.25 -10.54 24.14
C ALA A 322 25.61 -11.33 25.30
N SER A 323 24.30 -11.59 25.25
CA SER A 323 23.57 -12.36 26.27
C SER A 323 23.72 -13.88 26.15
N GLY A 324 24.61 -14.37 25.28
CA GLY A 324 25.18 -15.70 25.42
C GLY A 324 24.18 -16.86 25.41
N THR A 325 23.12 -16.81 24.60
CA THR A 325 22.34 -18.02 24.27
C THR A 325 23.11 -18.92 23.29
N GLY A 326 24.38 -19.17 23.58
CA GLY A 326 25.22 -20.20 22.97
C GLY A 326 24.92 -21.52 23.64
N GLY A 327 23.73 -22.06 23.40
CA GLY A 327 23.44 -23.47 23.65
C GLY A 327 24.20 -24.33 22.63
N GLU A 328 24.92 -25.33 23.14
CA GLU A 328 25.82 -26.22 22.44
C GLU A 328 25.31 -26.75 21.08
N GLY A 329 26.22 -26.83 20.11
CA GLY A 329 26.31 -27.99 19.21
C GLY A 329 25.30 -28.14 18.07
N SER A 330 24.30 -27.27 17.88
CA SER A 330 23.51 -27.31 16.65
C SER A 330 24.13 -26.39 15.60
N LYS A 331 24.62 -26.94 14.48
CA LYS A 331 25.07 -26.14 13.32
C LYS A 331 23.93 -25.18 12.98
N ILE A 332 24.11 -23.88 13.22
CA ILE A 332 23.13 -22.87 12.82
C ILE A 332 22.85 -23.12 11.33
N PRO A 333 21.60 -23.40 10.94
CA PRO A 333 21.28 -23.67 9.54
C PRO A 333 21.81 -22.51 8.70
N GLY A 334 22.60 -22.78 7.65
CA GLY A 334 23.21 -21.71 6.84
C GLY A 334 22.21 -20.69 6.29
N ILE A 335 20.93 -21.05 6.24
CA ILE A 335 19.82 -20.16 5.87
C ILE A 335 19.51 -19.07 6.92
N LEU A 336 19.68 -19.36 8.21
CA LEU A 336 19.54 -18.37 9.29
C LEU A 336 20.65 -17.31 9.23
N VAL A 337 21.86 -17.72 8.85
CA VAL A 337 22.98 -16.79 8.63
C VAL A 337 22.67 -15.85 7.47
N LYS A 338 22.15 -16.38 6.34
CA LYS A 338 21.72 -15.57 5.19
C LYS A 338 20.63 -14.56 5.57
N LEU A 339 19.64 -14.99 6.36
CA LEU A 339 18.56 -14.12 6.87
C LEU A 339 19.13 -12.98 7.73
N THR A 340 20.03 -13.32 8.65
CA THR A 340 20.65 -12.36 9.58
C THR A 340 21.50 -11.33 8.83
N VAL A 341 22.32 -11.79 7.88
CA VAL A 341 23.14 -10.90 7.05
C VAL A 341 22.26 -9.97 6.22
N ALA A 342 21.20 -10.49 5.58
CA ALA A 342 20.28 -9.66 4.82
C ALA A 342 19.61 -8.58 5.71
N GLN A 343 19.15 -8.94 6.91
CA GLN A 343 18.56 -8.00 7.85
C GLN A 343 19.56 -6.94 8.33
N LEU A 344 20.80 -7.32 8.64
CA LEU A 344 21.84 -6.38 9.05
C LEU A 344 22.16 -5.38 7.93
N THR A 345 22.28 -5.87 6.69
CA THR A 345 22.47 -5.03 5.51
C THR A 345 21.32 -4.06 5.31
N LEU A 346 20.06 -4.50 5.44
CA LEU A 346 18.89 -3.62 5.35
C LEU A 346 18.91 -2.51 6.41
N ASN A 347 19.28 -2.84 7.64
CA ASN A 347 19.37 -1.86 8.72
C ASN A 347 20.46 -0.81 8.47
N VAL A 348 21.63 -1.24 7.99
CA VAL A 348 22.72 -0.31 7.62
C VAL A 348 22.29 0.59 6.46
N LEU A 349 21.68 0.03 5.41
CA LEU A 349 21.16 0.81 4.29
C LEU A 349 20.07 1.80 4.72
N ALA A 350 19.19 1.40 5.65
CA ALA A 350 18.16 2.28 6.21
C ALA A 350 18.79 3.45 6.98
N ILE A 351 19.78 3.20 7.85
CA ILE A 351 20.48 4.26 8.58
C ILE A 351 21.18 5.21 7.60
N THR A 352 21.89 4.67 6.60
CA THR A 352 22.58 5.47 5.59
C THR A 352 21.60 6.36 4.82
N PHE A 353 20.46 5.82 4.40
CA PHE A 353 19.40 6.58 3.73
C PHE A 353 18.79 7.66 4.65
N GLY A 354 18.52 7.32 5.90
CA GLY A 354 17.97 8.27 6.87
C GLY A 354 18.95 9.40 7.18
N LEU A 355 20.24 9.11 7.33
CA LEU A 355 21.28 10.12 7.52
C LEU A 355 21.40 11.04 6.30
N SER A 356 21.34 10.49 5.08
CA SER A 356 21.41 11.29 3.86
C SER A 356 20.20 12.22 3.67
N MET A 357 19.06 11.90 4.29
CA MET A 357 17.89 12.78 4.32
C MET A 357 18.05 13.94 5.31
N LEU A 358 18.72 13.72 6.44
CA LEU A 358 18.86 14.73 7.50
C LEU A 358 20.07 15.64 7.30
N ILE A 359 21.15 15.13 6.70
CA ILE A 359 22.40 15.85 6.48
C ILE A 359 22.53 16.12 4.97
N SER A 360 22.26 17.36 4.57
CA SER A 360 22.45 17.80 3.20
C SER A 360 23.91 17.60 2.75
N HIS A 361 24.10 17.12 1.53
CA HIS A 361 25.43 16.85 0.94
C HIS A 361 26.25 15.72 1.60
N LEU A 362 25.67 14.93 2.50
CA LEU A 362 26.36 13.75 3.05
C LEU A 362 26.70 12.73 1.96
N LEU A 363 25.74 12.49 1.06
CA LEU A 363 25.89 11.59 -0.08
C LEU A 363 25.49 12.33 -1.37
N PRO A 364 26.26 12.16 -2.47
CA PRO A 364 25.81 12.57 -3.79
C PRO A 364 24.48 11.89 -4.12
N GLY A 365 23.58 12.59 -4.83
CA GLY A 365 22.25 12.05 -5.16
C GLY A 365 22.29 10.72 -5.92
N LEU A 366 23.31 10.51 -6.77
CA LEU A 366 23.56 9.21 -7.43
C LEU A 366 23.78 8.07 -6.43
N VAL A 367 24.51 8.33 -5.35
CA VAL A 367 24.77 7.35 -4.29
C VAL A 367 23.49 7.03 -3.53
N ILE A 368 22.63 8.03 -3.29
CA ILE A 368 21.30 7.81 -2.69
C ILE A 368 20.46 6.87 -3.56
N GLY A 369 20.48 7.05 -4.88
CA GLY A 369 19.84 6.13 -5.83
C GLY A 369 20.34 4.70 -5.70
N VAL A 370 21.66 4.51 -5.62
CA VAL A 370 22.29 3.19 -5.41
C VAL A 370 21.90 2.57 -4.07
N VAL A 371 21.88 3.36 -2.98
CA VAL A 371 21.49 2.89 -1.64
C VAL A 371 20.04 2.39 -1.64
N LEU A 372 19.13 3.11 -2.29
CA LEU A 372 17.72 2.70 -2.40
C LEU A 372 17.54 1.45 -3.28
N ALA A 373 18.20 1.40 -4.43
CA ALA A 373 18.16 0.22 -5.30
C ALA A 373 18.72 -1.02 -4.59
N ALA A 374 19.83 -0.86 -3.85
CA ALA A 374 20.41 -1.92 -3.03
C ALA A 374 19.44 -2.36 -1.92
N ASN A 375 18.75 -1.42 -1.26
CA ASN A 375 17.75 -1.74 -0.25
C ASN A 375 16.63 -2.63 -0.84
N GLY A 376 16.08 -2.23 -1.99
CA GLY A 376 15.08 -3.03 -2.69
C GLY A 376 15.59 -4.41 -3.14
N ALA A 377 16.82 -4.49 -3.65
CA ALA A 377 17.44 -5.77 -4.04
C ALA A 377 17.63 -6.72 -2.84
N VAL A 378 18.06 -6.20 -1.69
CA VAL A 378 18.21 -7.01 -0.47
C VAL A 378 16.84 -7.42 0.09
N LEU A 379 15.80 -6.60 -0.02
CA LEU A 379 14.42 -6.99 0.32
C LEU A 379 13.91 -8.13 -0.57
N LEU A 380 14.17 -8.10 -1.88
CA LEU A 380 13.85 -9.22 -2.79
C LEU A 380 14.61 -10.49 -2.41
N TYR A 381 15.90 -10.36 -2.07
CA TYR A 381 16.69 -11.49 -1.60
C TYR A 381 16.12 -12.07 -0.29
N LEU A 382 15.73 -11.22 0.66
CA LEU A 382 15.08 -11.64 1.90
C LEU A 382 13.80 -12.41 1.62
N LEU A 383 12.97 -11.91 0.69
CA LEU A 383 11.76 -12.58 0.26
C LEU A 383 12.05 -13.97 -0.34
N HIS A 384 13.08 -14.09 -1.18
CA HIS A 384 13.52 -15.37 -1.72
C HIS A 384 13.93 -16.35 -0.61
N VAL A 385 14.72 -15.89 0.37
CA VAL A 385 15.11 -16.71 1.53
C VAL A 385 13.89 -17.19 2.32
N LEU A 386 12.88 -16.34 2.53
CA LEU A 386 11.63 -16.73 3.20
C LEU A 386 10.87 -17.82 2.44
N PHE A 387 10.84 -17.76 1.10
CA PHE A 387 10.24 -18.83 0.30
C PHE A 387 10.97 -20.16 0.40
N VAL A 388 12.30 -20.13 0.46
CA VAL A 388 13.10 -21.35 0.62
C VAL A 388 12.84 -21.97 2.00
N ILE A 389 12.76 -21.16 3.06
CA ILE A 389 12.44 -21.62 4.42
C ILE A 389 11.07 -22.31 4.44
N ASP A 390 10.05 -21.69 3.85
CA ASP A 390 8.70 -22.26 3.74
C ASP A 390 8.67 -23.61 3.03
N ARG A 391 9.43 -23.72 1.95
CA ARG A 391 9.51 -24.95 1.19
C ARG A 391 10.12 -26.07 2.04
N ILE A 392 11.18 -25.78 2.77
CA ILE A 392 11.81 -26.72 3.69
C ILE A 392 10.83 -27.12 4.80
N GLN A 393 10.09 -26.17 5.39
CA GLN A 393 9.08 -26.45 6.41
C GLN A 393 7.98 -27.39 5.88
N LYS A 394 7.47 -27.13 4.68
CA LYS A 394 6.47 -28.00 4.04
C LYS A 394 7.02 -29.40 3.72
N GLU A 395 8.27 -29.50 3.27
CA GLU A 395 8.91 -30.79 2.98
C GLU A 395 9.12 -31.62 4.26
N VAL A 396 9.46 -30.96 5.37
CA VAL A 396 9.55 -31.57 6.72
C VAL A 396 8.19 -32.00 7.26
N GLU A 397 7.15 -31.17 7.13
CA GLU A 397 5.77 -31.51 7.53
C GLU A 397 5.19 -32.68 6.72
N LEU A 398 5.62 -32.83 5.46
CA LEU A 398 5.21 -33.93 4.58
C LEU A 398 6.04 -35.21 4.77
N GLY A 399 6.93 -35.26 5.76
CA GLY A 399 7.71 -36.46 6.09
C GLY A 399 8.72 -36.88 5.02
N LYS A 400 9.04 -36.01 4.05
CA LYS A 400 10.14 -36.26 3.12
C LYS A 400 11.44 -35.86 3.82
N SER A 401 12.13 -36.84 4.41
CA SER A 401 13.52 -36.66 4.83
C SER A 401 14.33 -36.21 3.61
N ILE A 402 15.07 -35.11 3.79
CA ILE A 402 16.14 -34.67 2.88
C ILE A 402 17.21 -35.77 2.81
#